data_AF-S6A1W7-F1
#
_entry.id   AF-S6A1W7-F1
#
_cell.length_a   1.000
_cell.length_b   1.000
_cell.length_c   1.000
_cell.angle_alpha   90.00
_cell.angle_beta   90.00
_cell.angle_gamma   90.00
#
_symmetry.space_group_name_H-M   'P 1'
#
loop_
_entity.id
_entity.type
_entity.pdbx_description
1 polymer ?
#
loop_
_entity_poly.entity_id
_entity_poly.type
_entity_poly.pdbx_seq_one_letter_code
_entity_poly.pdbx_strand_id
1 'polypeptide(L)'
;MKRKALFGFILLSALIISIIGCNKKDDGSQMSSKDMGAAYHIGIMTGTVSQSEDDLRGAEELIRLYGSVKDGGMIQHITYPDDFMSQQETTISQIVALADDPKMKAIIVNQGIPGTAEAFKRVREKRPDILLFAGEAHEDPLVIDAAADMVASQDFISRGYTIAWAAKQIGAKHFVHISFPRHMSYQTLGLRRQILEEACKDLGMEFHFETAPDPTSDVGTAGAQQFILEKVPQWVEKYGKETCFFCTNDAHTEPLLKQLFAYGGMFIEADLPSPLMGYPGALGIDLSAEKGDFQKILKKVEAAVIEKGGKGRFGTWAYSLGFTVSAGLGEYARRIIDGEAKLHNMAHLSEAFGKFTPGAKWLSAAYIDASTGVRSKNHALMFMDTYVFGQGYLPSTQQEINEKYYNIKFSN
;
A
#
# COMPACT_ATOMS: atom_id res chain seq x y z
N MET A 1 -66.78 -59.79 -12.53
CA MET A 1 -68.22 -59.68 -12.19
C MET A 1 -68.46 -60.40 -10.87
N LYS A 2 -69.16 -59.77 -9.92
CA LYS A 2 -69.59 -60.28 -8.58
C LYS A 2 -68.47 -60.36 -7.52
N ARG A 3 -68.65 -60.04 -6.24
CA ARG A 3 -69.64 -59.32 -5.41
C ARG A 3 -68.99 -59.19 -4.01
N LYS A 4 -69.39 -58.15 -3.26
CA LYS A 4 -68.98 -57.83 -1.88
C LYS A 4 -69.42 -58.89 -0.84
N ALA A 5 -68.65 -59.03 0.26
CA ALA A 5 -69.04 -59.32 1.67
C ALA A 5 -67.75 -59.74 2.44
N LEU A 6 -67.16 -58.99 3.38
CA LEU A 6 -67.50 -58.69 4.79
C LEU A 6 -67.64 -59.93 5.71
N PHE A 7 -66.74 -60.04 6.71
CA PHE A 7 -66.72 -60.75 8.02
C PHE A 7 -65.23 -61.10 8.28
N GLY A 8 -64.50 -60.73 9.34
CA GLY A 8 -64.81 -60.22 10.68
C GLY A 8 -64.04 -61.09 11.68
N PHE A 9 -62.97 -60.59 12.33
CA PHE A 9 -62.67 -60.91 13.74
C PHE A 9 -61.63 -59.95 14.33
N ILE A 10 -61.96 -59.52 15.54
CA ILE A 10 -61.35 -58.51 16.39
C ILE A 10 -60.37 -59.19 17.34
N LEU A 11 -59.20 -58.61 17.60
CA LEU A 11 -58.68 -58.59 18.97
C LEU A 11 -58.01 -57.24 19.26
N LEU A 12 -58.65 -56.54 20.18
CA LEU A 12 -58.35 -55.22 20.70
C LEU A 12 -57.66 -55.43 22.05
N SER A 13 -56.48 -54.84 22.26
CA SER A 13 -55.98 -54.57 23.61
C SER A 13 -55.77 -53.07 23.74
N ALA A 14 -56.65 -52.48 24.53
CA ALA A 14 -56.70 -51.09 24.91
C ALA A 14 -55.51 -50.69 25.79
N LEU A 15 -55.07 -49.43 25.70
CA LEU A 15 -55.30 -48.48 26.79
C LEU A 15 -55.11 -47.04 26.32
N ILE A 16 -56.18 -46.26 26.48
CA ILE A 16 -56.22 -44.80 26.45
C ILE A 16 -55.64 -44.31 27.79
N ILE A 17 -54.83 -43.25 27.79
CA ILE A 17 -54.98 -42.12 28.71
C ILE A 17 -54.47 -40.86 28.02
N SER A 18 -55.39 -39.91 27.96
CA SER A 18 -55.24 -38.54 27.57
C SER A 18 -54.94 -37.68 28.80
N ILE A 19 -54.04 -36.71 28.61
CA ILE A 19 -54.12 -35.32 29.08
C ILE A 19 -53.55 -34.93 30.48
N ILE A 20 -52.71 -33.89 30.39
CA ILE A 20 -52.24 -32.88 31.37
C ILE A 20 -51.06 -33.24 32.29
N GLY A 21 -49.94 -32.55 32.00
CA GLY A 21 -49.28 -31.73 33.02
C GLY A 21 -47.91 -32.16 33.48
N CYS A 22 -46.86 -31.72 32.77
CA CYS A 22 -45.64 -31.19 33.41
C CYS A 22 -44.74 -30.53 32.34
N ASN A 23 -44.63 -29.20 32.43
CA ASN A 23 -43.73 -28.34 31.68
C ASN A 23 -42.29 -28.86 31.75
N LYS A 24 -41.78 -29.35 30.62
CA LYS A 24 -40.35 -29.30 30.32
C LYS A 24 -40.12 -28.00 29.58
N LYS A 25 -39.34 -27.11 30.19
CA LYS A 25 -38.82 -25.90 29.57
C LYS A 25 -37.99 -26.29 28.36
N ASP A 26 -38.58 -26.17 27.18
CA ASP A 26 -37.82 -25.90 25.96
C ASP A 26 -37.36 -24.45 26.07
N ASP A 27 -36.11 -24.24 26.47
CA ASP A 27 -35.43 -22.96 26.26
C ASP A 27 -35.08 -22.87 24.76
N GLY A 28 -36.13 -22.64 23.97
CA GLY A 28 -36.03 -22.09 22.64
C GLY A 28 -35.65 -20.61 22.76
N SER A 29 -34.37 -20.33 23.02
CA SER A 29 -33.82 -19.02 22.69
C SER A 29 -33.58 -18.98 21.18
N GLN A 30 -34.62 -18.61 20.43
CA GLN A 30 -34.40 -17.81 19.22
C GLN A 30 -33.70 -16.53 19.68
N MET A 31 -32.37 -16.60 19.72
CA MET A 31 -31.55 -15.41 19.83
C MET A 31 -31.70 -14.71 18.49
N SER A 32 -32.54 -13.68 18.47
CA SER A 32 -32.57 -12.71 17.40
C SER A 32 -31.15 -12.21 17.19
N SER A 33 -30.46 -12.68 16.14
CA SER A 33 -29.15 -12.15 15.74
C SER A 33 -29.37 -10.78 15.07
N LYS A 34 -29.74 -9.81 15.89
CA LYS A 34 -29.64 -8.40 15.59
C LYS A 34 -28.73 -7.83 16.67
N ASP A 35 -27.55 -7.44 16.22
CA ASP A 35 -26.60 -6.56 16.91
C ASP A 35 -25.63 -7.17 17.94
N MET A 36 -24.77 -8.10 17.49
CA MET A 36 -23.44 -8.22 18.08
C MET A 36 -22.43 -7.88 16.98
N GLY A 37 -22.09 -6.58 16.86
CA GLY A 37 -21.03 -6.12 15.96
C GLY A 37 -19.70 -6.84 16.23
N ALA A 38 -18.72 -6.69 15.33
CA ALA A 38 -17.47 -7.46 15.31
C ALA A 38 -16.80 -7.64 16.70
N ALA A 39 -16.14 -8.80 16.87
CA ALA A 39 -15.51 -9.19 18.14
C ALA A 39 -14.35 -8.27 18.52
N TYR A 40 -13.66 -7.72 17.53
CA TYR A 40 -12.59 -6.73 17.65
C TYR A 40 -12.65 -5.78 16.47
N HIS A 41 -11.96 -4.64 16.60
CA HIS A 41 -11.80 -3.66 15.53
C HIS A 41 -10.33 -3.48 15.16
N ILE A 42 -10.12 -3.08 13.90
CA ILE A 42 -8.84 -2.71 13.32
C ILE A 42 -8.97 -1.28 12.79
N GLY A 43 -8.18 -0.38 13.34
CA GLY A 43 -8.04 0.99 12.89
C GLY A 43 -7.06 1.06 11.71
N ILE A 44 -7.39 1.82 10.69
CA ILE A 44 -6.48 2.13 9.59
C ILE A 44 -6.52 3.62 9.28
N MET A 45 -5.35 4.26 9.28
CA MET A 45 -5.17 5.64 8.82
C MET A 45 -4.41 5.64 7.50
N THR A 46 -4.88 6.44 6.55
CA THR A 46 -4.23 6.68 5.25
C THR A 46 -4.23 8.18 4.95
N GLY A 47 -3.56 8.60 3.88
CA GLY A 47 -3.85 9.90 3.30
C GLY A 47 -5.22 9.96 2.64
N THR A 48 -5.63 11.17 2.29
CA THR A 48 -6.84 11.43 1.49
C THR A 48 -6.62 10.98 0.03
N VAL A 49 -7.69 11.03 -0.77
CA VAL A 49 -7.60 10.73 -2.22
C VAL A 49 -6.61 11.66 -2.93
N SER A 50 -6.53 12.93 -2.54
CA SER A 50 -5.62 13.92 -3.15
C SER A 50 -4.15 13.68 -2.82
N GLN A 51 -3.85 13.02 -1.69
CA GLN A 51 -2.48 12.71 -1.29
C GLN A 51 -2.05 11.32 -1.75
N SER A 52 -2.92 10.32 -1.59
CA SER A 52 -2.55 8.90 -1.71
C SER A 52 -3.79 8.03 -1.98
N GLU A 53 -4.37 8.15 -3.17
CA GLU A 53 -5.60 7.43 -3.53
C GLU A 53 -5.48 5.91 -3.30
N ASP A 54 -4.41 5.29 -3.76
CA ASP A 54 -4.22 3.84 -3.69
C ASP A 54 -4.20 3.31 -2.25
N ASP A 55 -3.57 4.04 -1.32
CA ASP A 55 -3.52 3.69 0.10
C ASP A 55 -4.93 3.63 0.68
N LEU A 56 -5.74 4.64 0.36
CA LEU A 56 -7.14 4.73 0.75
C LEU A 56 -7.96 3.61 0.13
N ARG A 57 -7.74 3.28 -1.15
CA ARG A 57 -8.44 2.15 -1.81
C ARG A 57 -8.10 0.80 -1.14
N GLY A 58 -6.89 0.64 -0.61
CA GLY A 58 -6.54 -0.53 0.20
C GLY A 58 -7.34 -0.61 1.50
N ALA A 59 -7.59 0.52 2.17
CA ALA A 59 -8.47 0.57 3.34
C ALA A 59 -9.93 0.29 2.99
N GLU A 60 -10.42 0.80 1.85
CA GLU A 60 -11.76 0.49 1.34
C GLU A 60 -11.92 -1.00 1.02
N GLU A 61 -10.88 -1.67 0.53
CA GLU A 61 -10.92 -3.11 0.29
C GLU A 61 -11.06 -3.91 1.60
N LEU A 62 -10.37 -3.49 2.66
CA LEU A 62 -10.58 -4.08 3.99
C LEU A 62 -12.01 -3.87 4.47
N ILE A 63 -12.58 -2.68 4.31
CA ILE A 63 -13.99 -2.41 4.64
C ILE A 63 -14.92 -3.30 3.81
N ARG A 64 -14.64 -3.49 2.51
CA ARG A 64 -15.45 -4.35 1.64
C ARG A 64 -15.44 -5.80 2.11
N LEU A 65 -14.29 -6.30 2.57
CA LEU A 65 -14.11 -7.68 3.03
C LEU A 65 -14.67 -7.91 4.45
N TYR A 66 -14.53 -6.93 5.34
CA TYR A 66 -14.69 -7.12 6.79
C TYR A 66 -15.72 -6.18 7.44
N GLY A 67 -16.35 -5.32 6.66
CA GLY A 67 -17.33 -4.34 7.11
C GLY A 67 -16.70 -3.15 7.84
N SER A 68 -17.39 -2.00 7.80
CA SER A 68 -17.00 -0.82 8.56
C SER A 68 -17.49 -0.92 10.01
N VAL A 69 -16.76 -0.36 10.98
CA VAL A 69 -17.21 -0.31 12.39
C VAL A 69 -18.56 0.38 12.53
N LYS A 70 -18.82 1.44 11.74
CA LYS A 70 -20.10 2.16 11.74
C LYS A 70 -21.28 1.25 11.38
N ASP A 71 -21.04 0.22 10.57
CA ASP A 71 -22.05 -0.73 10.09
C ASP A 71 -21.94 -2.08 10.83
N GLY A 72 -21.25 -2.13 11.97
CA GLY A 72 -21.08 -3.32 12.82
C GLY A 72 -19.96 -4.27 12.41
N GLY A 73 -19.14 -3.90 11.42
CA GLY A 73 -17.96 -4.64 10.95
C GLY A 73 -16.68 -4.35 11.73
N MET A 74 -15.54 -4.77 11.17
CA MET A 74 -14.23 -4.75 11.85
C MET A 74 -13.41 -3.48 11.61
N ILE A 75 -13.61 -2.76 10.52
CA ILE A 75 -12.63 -1.77 10.04
C ILE A 75 -13.05 -0.34 10.37
N GLN A 76 -12.21 0.38 11.11
CA GLN A 76 -12.34 1.82 11.33
C GLN A 76 -11.29 2.54 10.47
N HIS A 77 -11.73 3.11 9.35
CA HIS A 77 -10.85 3.93 8.49
C HIS A 77 -10.96 5.41 8.85
N ILE A 78 -9.82 6.08 8.94
CA ILE A 78 -9.70 7.53 9.08
C ILE A 78 -8.61 8.05 8.13
N THR A 79 -8.61 9.36 7.86
CA THR A 79 -7.59 9.99 7.01
C THR A 79 -6.89 11.13 7.75
N TYR A 80 -5.58 11.28 7.54
CA TYR A 80 -4.85 12.47 8.00
C TYR A 80 -5.06 13.68 7.06
N PRO A 81 -4.87 14.93 7.54
CA PRO A 81 -5.00 16.14 6.72
C PRO A 81 -3.96 16.21 5.58
N ASP A 82 -4.31 16.81 4.44
CA ASP A 82 -3.37 17.03 3.32
C ASP A 82 -2.14 17.86 3.72
N ASP A 83 -2.33 18.83 4.60
CA ASP A 83 -1.31 19.70 5.19
C ASP A 83 -0.80 19.16 6.54
N PHE A 84 -0.67 17.84 6.67
CA PHE A 84 -0.26 17.15 7.90
C PHE A 84 1.02 17.72 8.55
N MET A 85 1.92 18.32 7.76
CA MET A 85 3.12 18.98 8.30
C MET A 85 2.79 20.17 9.21
N SER A 86 1.73 20.91 8.90
CA SER A 86 1.20 22.01 9.71
C SER A 86 0.19 21.52 10.75
N GLN A 87 -0.40 20.34 10.54
CA GLN A 87 -1.43 19.74 11.40
C GLN A 87 -0.95 18.44 12.10
N GLN A 88 0.31 18.42 12.53
CA GLN A 88 0.91 17.21 13.10
C GLN A 88 0.19 16.74 14.38
N GLU A 89 -0.13 17.64 15.32
CA GLU A 89 -0.83 17.24 16.55
C GLU A 89 -2.26 16.74 16.29
N THR A 90 -2.93 17.24 15.24
CA THR A 90 -4.22 16.71 14.78
C THR A 90 -4.07 15.25 14.34
N THR A 91 -3.05 14.97 13.51
CA THR A 91 -2.74 13.60 13.05
C THR A 91 -2.45 12.68 14.23
N ILE A 92 -1.59 13.12 15.17
CA ILE A 92 -1.25 12.35 16.38
C ILE A 92 -2.50 12.05 17.20
N SER A 93 -3.32 13.09 17.45
CA SER A 93 -4.54 12.96 18.27
C SER A 93 -5.56 12.02 17.64
N GLN A 94 -5.71 12.04 16.30
CA GLN A 94 -6.61 11.14 15.57
C GLN A 94 -6.16 9.67 15.69
N ILE A 95 -4.87 9.38 15.56
CA ILE A 95 -4.34 8.02 15.76
C ILE A 95 -4.56 7.57 17.21
N VAL A 96 -4.23 8.42 18.19
CA VAL A 96 -4.38 8.09 19.62
C VAL A 96 -5.84 7.84 19.99
N ALA A 97 -6.77 8.60 19.41
CA ALA A 97 -8.21 8.43 19.65
C ALA A 97 -8.75 7.06 19.20
N LEU A 98 -8.11 6.37 18.24
CA LEU A 98 -8.49 5.00 17.88
C LEU A 98 -8.37 4.03 19.07
N ALA A 99 -7.46 4.30 20.02
CA ALA A 99 -7.27 3.49 21.21
C ALA A 99 -8.37 3.69 22.27
N ASP A 100 -9.25 4.69 22.11
CA ASP A 100 -10.42 4.90 22.96
C ASP A 100 -11.48 3.81 22.76
N ASP A 101 -11.48 3.18 21.59
CA ASP A 101 -12.34 2.06 21.29
C ASP A 101 -11.90 0.81 22.08
N PRO A 102 -12.74 0.29 22.99
CA PRO A 102 -12.38 -0.86 23.82
C PRO A 102 -12.20 -2.15 23.01
N LYS A 103 -12.75 -2.22 21.79
CA LYS A 103 -12.59 -3.36 20.88
C LYS A 103 -11.38 -3.23 19.95
N MET A 104 -10.69 -2.09 19.95
CA MET A 104 -9.51 -1.89 19.11
C MET A 104 -8.41 -2.90 19.47
N LYS A 105 -7.90 -3.61 18.46
CA LYS A 105 -6.82 -4.61 18.61
C LYS A 105 -5.64 -4.39 17.67
N ALA A 106 -5.81 -3.59 16.63
CA ALA A 106 -4.70 -3.16 15.79
C ALA A 106 -4.95 -1.75 15.24
N ILE A 107 -3.88 -0.98 15.07
CA ILE A 107 -3.87 0.29 14.36
C ILE A 107 -2.79 0.21 13.29
N ILE A 108 -3.20 0.45 12.04
CA ILE A 108 -2.33 0.54 10.88
C ILE A 108 -2.29 2.01 10.44
N VAL A 109 -1.10 2.53 10.14
CA VAL A 109 -0.94 3.84 9.49
C VAL A 109 -0.15 3.60 8.20
N ASN A 110 -0.78 3.78 7.03
CA ASN A 110 -0.08 3.72 5.76
C ASN A 110 0.32 5.12 5.29
N GLN A 111 1.54 5.21 4.76
CA GLN A 111 2.43 6.34 4.87
C GLN A 111 2.52 6.83 6.31
N GLY A 112 3.41 6.19 7.07
CA GLY A 112 3.79 6.60 8.43
C GLY A 112 4.47 7.98 8.42
N ILE A 113 3.68 9.03 8.21
CA ILE A 113 4.08 10.43 8.15
C ILE A 113 4.60 10.90 9.52
N PRO A 114 5.40 11.99 9.56
CA PRO A 114 5.96 12.50 10.81
C PRO A 114 4.93 12.70 11.92
N GLY A 115 5.14 12.04 13.06
CA GLY A 115 4.22 12.03 14.21
C GLY A 115 3.61 10.65 14.46
N THR A 116 3.73 9.72 13.52
CA THR A 116 3.26 8.34 13.68
C THR A 116 3.97 7.63 14.84
N ALA A 117 5.29 7.77 14.97
CA ALA A 117 6.05 7.14 16.05
C ALA A 117 5.61 7.65 17.44
N GLU A 118 5.42 8.96 17.58
CA GLU A 118 4.92 9.57 18.82
C GLU A 118 3.47 9.14 19.12
N ALA A 119 2.60 9.07 18.10
CA ALA A 119 1.25 8.58 18.28
C ALA A 119 1.22 7.10 18.74
N PHE A 120 2.05 6.26 18.13
CA PHE A 120 2.20 4.84 18.50
C PHE A 120 2.70 4.69 19.94
N LYS A 121 3.68 5.49 20.35
CA LYS A 121 4.14 5.52 21.74
C LYS A 121 2.98 5.86 22.71
N ARG A 122 2.22 6.92 22.44
CA ARG A 122 1.07 7.33 23.27
C ARG A 122 -0.03 6.25 23.30
N VAL A 123 -0.31 5.60 22.16
CA VAL A 123 -1.25 4.47 22.13
C VAL A 123 -0.72 3.33 23.00
N ARG A 124 0.56 2.96 22.88
CA ARG A 124 1.16 1.85 23.64
C ARG A 124 1.15 2.11 25.15
N GLU A 125 1.39 3.34 25.59
CA GLU A 125 1.26 3.75 26.99
C GLU A 125 -0.16 3.56 27.53
N LYS A 126 -1.18 3.81 26.70
CA LYS A 126 -2.60 3.68 27.06
C LYS A 126 -3.14 2.26 26.95
N ARG A 127 -2.76 1.55 25.89
CA ARG A 127 -3.30 0.26 25.43
C ARG A 127 -2.15 -0.59 24.86
N PRO A 128 -1.34 -1.24 25.73
CA PRO A 128 -0.22 -2.07 25.30
C PRO A 128 -0.64 -3.36 24.57
N ASP A 129 -1.93 -3.67 24.52
CA ASP A 129 -2.49 -4.84 23.83
C ASP A 129 -2.84 -4.59 22.35
N ILE A 130 -2.73 -3.35 21.86
CA ILE A 130 -3.00 -2.99 20.45
C ILE A 130 -1.73 -3.21 19.62
N LEU A 131 -1.84 -3.95 18.51
CA LEU A 131 -0.79 -4.07 17.50
C LEU A 131 -0.64 -2.76 16.72
N LEU A 132 0.58 -2.26 16.56
CA LEU A 132 0.86 -0.97 15.90
C LEU A 132 1.70 -1.17 14.64
N PHE A 133 1.11 -1.03 13.45
CA PHE A 133 1.81 -1.27 12.19
C PHE A 133 1.95 0.00 11.35
N ALA A 134 3.14 0.25 10.83
CA ALA A 134 3.41 1.35 9.91
C ALA A 134 3.67 0.84 8.49
N GLY A 135 3.01 1.44 7.51
CA GLY A 135 3.27 1.27 6.08
C GLY A 135 4.04 2.46 5.53
N GLU A 136 4.99 2.24 4.61
CA GLU A 136 5.74 3.30 3.92
C GLU A 136 6.21 4.41 4.86
N ALA A 137 6.93 4.05 5.93
CA ALA A 137 7.32 5.00 6.97
C ALA A 137 8.23 6.13 6.44
N HIS A 138 7.89 7.38 6.81
CA HIS A 138 8.63 8.59 6.45
C HIS A 138 9.57 9.07 7.56
N GLU A 139 9.35 8.61 8.79
CA GLU A 139 10.24 8.89 9.92
C GLU A 139 11.53 8.06 9.82
N ASP A 140 12.54 8.46 10.59
CA ASP A 140 13.79 7.71 10.73
C ASP A 140 13.51 6.24 11.07
N PRO A 141 14.09 5.27 10.35
CA PRO A 141 13.83 3.85 10.59
C PRO A 141 14.02 3.40 12.04
N LEU A 142 15.05 3.89 12.74
CA LEU A 142 15.29 3.51 14.14
C LEU A 142 14.22 4.08 15.08
N VAL A 143 13.69 5.27 14.77
CA VAL A 143 12.62 5.90 15.54
C VAL A 143 11.31 5.14 15.37
N ILE A 144 10.88 4.88 14.13
CA ILE A 144 9.62 4.18 13.87
C ILE A 144 9.68 2.71 14.30
N ASP A 145 10.80 2.02 14.10
CA ASP A 145 10.99 0.62 14.50
C ASP A 145 10.87 0.43 16.01
N ALA A 146 11.28 1.43 16.80
CA ALA A 146 11.13 1.39 18.26
C ALA A 146 9.66 1.54 18.69
N ALA A 147 8.85 2.27 17.91
CA ALA A 147 7.46 2.57 18.23
C ALA A 147 6.46 1.53 17.68
N ALA A 148 6.75 0.91 16.54
CA ALA A 148 5.86 -0.02 15.85
C ALA A 148 6.13 -1.50 16.21
N ASP A 149 5.12 -2.35 16.09
CA ASP A 149 5.25 -3.81 16.13
C ASP A 149 5.65 -4.40 14.77
N MET A 150 5.32 -3.71 13.67
CA MET A 150 5.72 -4.08 12.31
C MET A 150 5.77 -2.83 11.43
N VAL A 151 6.80 -2.73 10.60
CA VAL A 151 6.93 -1.72 9.55
C VAL A 151 7.07 -2.44 8.21
N ALA A 152 6.32 -2.02 7.20
CA ALA A 152 6.45 -2.51 5.83
C ALA A 152 6.62 -1.32 4.89
N SER A 153 7.77 -1.24 4.22
CA SER A 153 8.08 -0.16 3.28
C SER A 153 8.60 -0.72 1.97
N GLN A 154 8.57 0.10 0.92
CA GLN A 154 9.38 -0.16 -0.27
C GLN A 154 10.84 -0.43 0.11
N ASP A 155 11.52 -1.28 -0.64
CA ASP A 155 12.97 -1.46 -0.51
C ASP A 155 13.71 -0.29 -1.13
N PHE A 156 13.80 0.82 -0.39
CA PHE A 156 14.46 2.05 -0.83
C PHE A 156 15.96 1.89 -1.05
N ILE A 157 16.60 0.82 -0.55
CA ILE A 157 18.02 0.55 -0.76
C ILE A 157 18.21 -0.16 -2.10
N SER A 158 17.59 -1.34 -2.26
CA SER A 158 17.70 -2.13 -3.49
C SER A 158 17.12 -1.36 -4.68
N ARG A 159 15.97 -0.69 -4.48
CA ARG A 159 15.35 0.15 -5.53
C ARG A 159 16.21 1.32 -5.95
N GLY A 160 17.07 1.86 -5.07
CA GLY A 160 18.03 2.89 -5.45
C GLY A 160 18.89 2.44 -6.64
N TYR A 161 19.33 1.18 -6.64
CA TYR A 161 20.05 0.60 -7.78
C TYR A 161 19.11 0.14 -8.90
N THR A 162 18.06 -0.64 -8.58
CA THR A 162 17.25 -1.28 -9.64
C THR A 162 16.47 -0.28 -10.48
N ILE A 163 16.12 0.89 -9.96
CA ILE A 163 15.51 1.98 -10.72
C ILE A 163 16.46 2.49 -11.81
N ALA A 164 17.71 2.78 -11.45
CA ALA A 164 18.73 3.21 -12.42
C ALA A 164 19.03 2.09 -13.43
N TRP A 165 19.16 0.85 -12.96
CA TRP A 165 19.35 -0.30 -13.83
C TRP A 165 18.19 -0.48 -14.83
N ALA A 166 16.94 -0.39 -14.38
CA ALA A 166 15.77 -0.50 -15.26
C ALA A 166 15.72 0.64 -16.29
N ALA A 167 16.06 1.87 -15.87
CA ALA A 167 16.16 3.00 -16.79
C ALA A 167 17.22 2.74 -17.89
N LYS A 168 18.36 2.16 -17.52
CA LYS A 168 19.39 1.76 -18.49
C LYS A 168 18.88 0.71 -19.49
N GLN A 169 18.12 -0.29 -19.03
CA GLN A 169 17.59 -1.35 -19.89
C GLN A 169 16.67 -0.82 -20.99
N ILE A 170 15.93 0.26 -20.72
CA ILE A 170 15.06 0.91 -21.70
C ILE A 170 15.77 2.00 -22.52
N GLY A 171 17.10 2.12 -22.39
CA GLY A 171 17.93 2.98 -23.22
C GLY A 171 18.16 4.39 -22.67
N ALA A 172 17.94 4.64 -21.38
CA ALA A 172 18.24 5.94 -20.80
C ALA A 172 19.76 6.22 -20.79
N LYS A 173 20.12 7.46 -21.13
CA LYS A 173 21.48 8.04 -21.00
C LYS A 173 21.55 9.06 -19.86
N HIS A 174 20.44 9.74 -19.60
CA HIS A 174 20.31 10.67 -18.49
C HIS A 174 19.20 10.20 -17.54
N PHE A 175 19.34 10.54 -16.26
CA PHE A 175 18.35 10.29 -15.23
C PHE A 175 18.07 11.59 -14.48
N VAL A 176 16.83 12.05 -14.49
CA VAL A 176 16.41 13.27 -13.79
C VAL A 176 15.59 12.89 -12.57
N HIS A 177 16.14 13.14 -11.39
CA HIS A 177 15.48 12.94 -10.11
C HIS A 177 14.85 14.26 -9.63
N ILE A 178 13.52 14.28 -9.52
CA ILE A 178 12.72 15.45 -9.16
C ILE A 178 12.26 15.34 -7.71
N SER A 179 12.67 16.28 -6.87
CA SER A 179 12.33 16.26 -5.44
C SER A 179 12.36 17.64 -4.80
N PHE A 180 12.24 17.69 -3.47
CA PHE A 180 12.18 18.90 -2.67
C PHE A 180 12.77 18.65 -1.26
N PRO A 181 13.11 19.71 -0.50
CA PRO A 181 13.89 19.58 0.74
C PRO A 181 13.31 18.62 1.77
N ARG A 182 11.98 18.61 1.98
CA ARG A 182 11.33 17.71 2.94
C ARG A 182 11.61 16.24 2.60
N HIS A 183 11.38 15.81 1.36
CA HIS A 183 11.65 14.41 0.97
C HIS A 183 13.14 14.08 1.02
N MET A 184 14.01 15.03 0.67
CA MET A 184 15.46 14.81 0.76
C MET A 184 16.00 14.75 2.19
N SER A 185 15.27 15.29 3.17
CA SER A 185 15.58 15.13 4.60
C SER A 185 15.14 13.80 5.20
N TYR A 186 14.25 13.06 4.52
CA TYR A 186 13.84 11.72 4.99
C TYR A 186 14.95 10.73 4.67
N GLN A 187 15.42 9.99 5.68
CA GLN A 187 16.52 9.04 5.50
C GLN A 187 16.23 8.04 4.39
N THR A 188 15.01 7.51 4.31
CA THR A 188 14.63 6.48 3.32
C THR A 188 14.72 7.01 1.88
N LEU A 189 14.15 8.19 1.61
CA LEU A 189 14.11 8.79 0.28
C LEU A 189 15.45 9.44 -0.12
N GLY A 190 16.09 10.14 0.82
CA GLY A 190 17.38 10.77 0.63
C GLY A 190 18.48 9.73 0.38
N LEU A 191 18.50 8.64 1.15
CA LEU A 191 19.43 7.52 0.91
C LEU A 191 19.19 6.88 -0.46
N ARG A 192 17.93 6.62 -0.84
CA ARG A 192 17.61 6.08 -2.16
C ARG A 192 18.15 6.97 -3.28
N ARG A 193 18.01 8.29 -3.16
CA ARG A 193 18.56 9.24 -4.14
C ARG A 193 20.09 9.15 -4.22
N GLN A 194 20.80 9.04 -3.09
CA GLN A 194 22.26 8.87 -3.09
C GLN A 194 22.70 7.56 -3.75
N ILE A 195 22.01 6.46 -3.45
CA ILE A 195 22.25 5.15 -4.09
C ILE A 195 21.98 5.25 -5.59
N LEU A 196 20.90 5.90 -5.99
CA LEU A 196 20.52 6.07 -7.38
C LEU A 196 21.56 6.90 -8.15
N GLU A 197 22.05 7.98 -7.56
CA GLU A 197 23.11 8.82 -8.14
C GLU A 197 24.40 8.03 -8.36
N GLU A 198 24.85 7.25 -7.38
CA GLU A 198 26.02 6.36 -7.53
C GLU A 198 25.75 5.24 -8.55
N ALA A 199 24.55 4.65 -8.56
CA ALA A 199 24.17 3.61 -9.52
C ALA A 199 24.14 4.15 -10.96
N CYS A 200 23.63 5.36 -11.19
CA CYS A 200 23.68 6.03 -12.49
C CYS A 200 25.12 6.14 -13.00
N LYS A 201 26.03 6.60 -12.14
CA LYS A 201 27.46 6.72 -12.46
C LYS A 201 28.07 5.37 -12.84
N ASP A 202 27.82 4.31 -12.06
CA ASP A 202 28.33 2.96 -12.37
C ASP A 202 27.78 2.38 -13.68
N LEU A 203 26.52 2.68 -13.99
CA LEU A 203 25.83 2.22 -15.19
C LEU A 203 26.09 3.11 -16.43
N GLY A 204 26.95 4.13 -16.28
CA GLY A 204 27.30 5.06 -17.34
C GLY A 204 26.11 5.90 -17.82
N MET A 205 25.30 6.39 -16.88
CA MET A 205 24.25 7.38 -17.10
C MET A 205 24.58 8.67 -16.34
N GLU A 206 24.18 9.80 -16.89
CA GLU A 206 24.31 11.09 -16.21
C GLU A 206 23.12 11.34 -15.28
N PHE A 207 23.40 11.53 -13.99
CA PHE A 207 22.38 11.89 -13.00
C PHE A 207 22.21 13.41 -12.91
N HIS A 208 20.95 13.85 -12.86
CA HIS A 208 20.56 15.25 -12.69
C HIS A 208 19.53 15.35 -11.57
N PHE A 209 19.65 16.39 -10.75
CA PHE A 209 18.70 16.69 -9.70
C PHE A 209 17.93 17.98 -10.03
N GLU A 210 16.61 17.92 -10.00
CA GLU A 210 15.73 19.07 -10.22
C GLU A 210 14.84 19.29 -9.00
N THR A 211 14.77 20.54 -8.54
CA THR A 211 13.93 20.91 -7.38
C THR A 211 12.54 21.31 -7.84
N ALA A 212 11.52 20.67 -7.27
CA ALA A 212 10.11 21.05 -7.43
C ALA A 212 9.55 21.67 -6.14
N PRO A 213 8.40 22.37 -6.18
CA PRO A 213 7.69 22.77 -4.97
C PRO A 213 7.21 21.57 -4.16
N ASP A 214 7.17 21.71 -2.84
CA ASP A 214 6.55 20.74 -1.96
C ASP A 214 5.02 20.89 -2.01
N PRO A 215 4.25 19.85 -2.39
CA PRO A 215 2.79 19.91 -2.44
C PRO A 215 2.12 20.23 -1.10
N THR A 216 2.81 20.03 0.04
CA THR A 216 2.29 20.34 1.38
C THR A 216 2.67 21.74 1.86
N SER A 217 3.36 22.54 1.04
CA SER A 217 3.68 23.94 1.34
C SER A 217 2.54 24.88 0.92
N ASP A 218 2.71 26.19 1.12
CA ASP A 218 1.75 27.23 0.72
C ASP A 218 1.42 27.23 -0.79
N VAL A 219 2.26 26.61 -1.62
CA VAL A 219 2.00 26.43 -3.06
C VAL A 219 0.86 25.42 -3.31
N GLY A 220 0.69 24.46 -2.41
CA GLY A 220 -0.31 23.40 -2.49
C GLY A 220 -0.12 22.44 -3.67
N THR A 221 -0.94 21.38 -3.69
CA THR A 221 -0.96 20.36 -4.76
C THR A 221 -1.11 20.97 -6.15
N ALA A 222 -2.04 21.92 -6.32
CA ALA A 222 -2.31 22.53 -7.63
C ALA A 222 -1.12 23.33 -8.18
N GLY A 223 -0.45 24.12 -7.33
CA GLY A 223 0.72 24.89 -7.74
C GLY A 223 1.93 23.99 -8.03
N ALA A 224 2.12 22.93 -7.24
CA ALA A 224 3.17 21.95 -7.48
C ALA A 224 2.95 21.19 -8.79
N GLN A 225 1.71 20.79 -9.11
CA GLN A 225 1.35 20.18 -10.39
C GLN A 225 1.61 21.11 -11.56
N GLN A 226 1.20 22.38 -11.46
CA GLN A 226 1.42 23.38 -12.50
C GLN A 226 2.91 23.58 -12.79
N PHE A 227 3.75 23.61 -11.75
CA PHE A 227 5.21 23.70 -11.91
C PHE A 227 5.76 22.54 -12.75
N ILE A 228 5.35 21.31 -12.47
CA ILE A 228 5.77 20.13 -13.26
C ILE A 228 5.32 20.25 -14.71
N LEU A 229 4.08 20.69 -14.96
CA LEU A 229 3.56 20.89 -16.32
C LEU A 229 4.42 21.89 -17.12
N GLU A 230 4.91 22.95 -16.48
CA GLU A 230 5.73 23.99 -17.11
C GLU A 230 7.19 23.57 -17.32
N LYS A 231 7.76 22.81 -16.36
CA LYS A 231 9.18 22.50 -16.34
C LYS A 231 9.58 21.27 -17.14
N VAL A 232 8.74 20.24 -17.20
CA VAL A 232 9.09 19.01 -17.92
C VAL A 232 9.43 19.27 -19.40
N PRO A 233 8.70 20.10 -20.17
CA PRO A 233 9.10 20.43 -21.54
C PRO A 233 10.50 21.05 -21.63
N GLN A 234 10.85 21.94 -20.69
CA GLN A 234 12.17 22.58 -20.61
C GLN A 234 13.28 21.57 -20.26
N TRP A 235 13.00 20.64 -19.35
CA TRP A 235 13.94 19.59 -18.99
C TRP A 235 14.13 18.58 -20.12
N VAL A 236 13.08 18.23 -20.85
CA VAL A 236 13.18 17.37 -22.04
C VAL A 236 13.99 18.04 -23.15
N GLU A 237 13.86 19.36 -23.33
CA GLU A 237 14.72 20.13 -24.24
C GLU A 237 16.18 20.14 -23.78
N LYS A 238 16.42 20.34 -22.47
CA LYS A 238 17.75 20.41 -21.86
C LYS A 238 18.51 19.07 -21.89
N TYR A 239 17.85 17.98 -21.50
CA TYR A 239 18.48 16.67 -21.31
C TYR A 239 18.22 15.69 -22.46
N GLY A 240 17.26 15.99 -23.34
CA GLY A 240 16.89 15.14 -24.47
C GLY A 240 15.93 14.01 -24.11
N LYS A 241 15.52 13.27 -25.14
CA LYS A 241 14.47 12.21 -25.05
C LYS A 241 14.98 10.87 -24.51
N GLU A 242 16.29 10.65 -24.49
CA GLU A 242 16.93 9.48 -23.86
C GLU A 242 17.15 9.72 -22.36
N THR A 243 16.16 10.35 -21.71
CA THR A 243 16.19 10.73 -20.30
C THR A 243 15.05 10.04 -19.56
N CYS A 244 15.38 9.33 -18.50
CA CYS A 244 14.39 8.80 -17.56
C CYS A 244 14.12 9.83 -16.47
N PHE A 245 12.85 10.09 -16.20
CA PHE A 245 12.41 11.00 -15.15
C PHE A 245 11.79 10.23 -14.00
N PHE A 246 12.04 10.71 -12.79
CA PHE A 246 11.52 10.13 -11.56
C PHE A 246 11.17 11.26 -10.60
N CYS A 247 9.95 11.24 -10.05
CA CYS A 247 9.54 12.18 -9.01
C CYS A 247 9.26 11.43 -7.69
N THR A 248 9.64 12.07 -6.59
CA THR A 248 9.51 11.50 -5.24
C THR A 248 8.15 11.74 -4.59
N ASN A 249 7.16 12.30 -5.31
CA ASN A 249 5.84 12.55 -4.73
C ASN A 249 4.75 12.29 -5.77
N ASP A 250 3.67 11.67 -5.32
CA ASP A 250 2.57 11.19 -6.15
C ASP A 250 1.87 12.32 -6.91
N ALA A 251 1.70 13.49 -6.29
CA ALA A 251 1.09 14.66 -6.91
C ALA A 251 1.83 15.13 -8.18
N HIS A 252 3.13 14.86 -8.29
CA HIS A 252 3.94 15.20 -9.45
C HIS A 252 3.83 14.16 -10.59
N THR A 253 3.34 12.95 -10.32
CA THR A 253 3.43 11.84 -11.28
C THR A 253 2.52 12.02 -12.49
N GLU A 254 1.25 12.37 -12.28
CA GLU A 254 0.33 12.64 -13.39
C GLU A 254 0.83 13.76 -14.32
N PRO A 255 1.14 14.98 -13.83
CA PRO A 255 1.62 16.04 -14.71
C PRO A 255 2.96 15.67 -15.37
N LEU A 256 3.84 14.93 -14.70
CA LEU A 256 5.06 14.41 -15.31
C LEU A 256 4.73 13.51 -16.49
N LEU A 257 3.96 12.43 -16.28
CA LEU A 257 3.58 11.48 -17.32
C LEU A 257 2.91 12.18 -18.50
N LYS A 258 1.98 13.10 -18.25
CA LYS A 258 1.29 13.88 -19.28
C LYS A 258 2.28 14.63 -20.18
N GLN A 259 3.29 15.26 -19.60
CA GLN A 259 4.31 15.97 -20.35
C GLN A 259 5.29 15.03 -21.05
N LEU A 260 5.64 13.89 -20.46
CA LEU A 260 6.50 12.89 -21.12
C LEU A 260 5.83 12.25 -22.34
N PHE A 261 4.51 12.03 -22.32
CA PHE A 261 3.78 11.57 -23.51
C PHE A 261 3.75 12.64 -24.61
N ALA A 262 3.66 13.93 -24.25
CA ALA A 262 3.58 15.02 -25.21
C ALA A 262 4.95 15.41 -25.81
N TYR A 263 5.99 15.51 -24.98
CA TYR A 263 7.30 16.04 -25.35
C TYR A 263 8.38 14.96 -25.50
N GLY A 264 8.14 13.77 -24.94
CA GLY A 264 9.08 12.66 -24.91
C GLY A 264 9.85 12.56 -23.60
N GLY A 265 10.61 11.48 -23.46
CA GLY A 265 11.31 11.08 -22.25
C GLY A 265 10.92 9.65 -21.89
N MET A 266 11.40 9.18 -20.74
CA MET A 266 11.16 7.83 -20.25
C MET A 266 10.74 7.89 -18.77
N PHE A 267 10.05 6.86 -18.32
CA PHE A 267 9.58 6.73 -16.94
C PHE A 267 9.52 5.25 -16.60
N ILE A 268 10.29 4.75 -15.62
CA ILE A 268 10.32 3.30 -15.36
C ILE A 268 9.39 2.87 -14.23
N GLU A 269 9.21 3.67 -13.19
CA GLU A 269 8.25 3.46 -12.11
C GLU A 269 8.10 4.73 -11.27
N ALA A 270 6.98 4.83 -10.53
CA ALA A 270 6.74 5.92 -9.57
C ALA A 270 7.48 5.67 -8.24
N ASP A 271 7.48 6.67 -7.35
CA ASP A 271 7.96 6.47 -5.98
C ASP A 271 7.19 5.35 -5.27
N LEU A 272 5.86 5.41 -5.34
CA LEU A 272 4.94 4.34 -4.97
C LEU A 272 4.36 3.72 -6.25
N PRO A 273 4.98 2.65 -6.79
CA PRO A 273 4.61 2.10 -8.08
C PRO A 273 3.18 1.54 -8.10
N SER A 274 2.43 1.90 -9.14
CA SER A 274 1.09 1.41 -9.40
C SER A 274 0.68 1.72 -10.85
N PRO A 275 -0.10 0.85 -11.53
CA PRO A 275 -0.66 1.18 -12.83
C PRO A 275 -1.75 2.27 -12.73
N LEU A 276 -2.23 2.58 -11.52
CA LEU A 276 -3.16 3.67 -11.23
C LEU A 276 -2.45 5.00 -10.97
N MET A 277 -1.15 4.98 -10.68
CA MET A 277 -0.40 6.19 -10.31
C MET A 277 -0.14 7.07 -11.53
N GLY A 278 -0.96 8.13 -11.68
CA GLY A 278 -0.88 9.16 -12.70
C GLY A 278 -1.23 8.74 -14.14
N TYR A 279 -1.12 7.45 -14.48
CA TYR A 279 -1.44 6.95 -15.82
C TYR A 279 -2.87 7.25 -16.28
N PRO A 280 -3.93 7.01 -15.47
CA PRO A 280 -5.30 7.20 -15.93
C PRO A 280 -5.58 8.65 -16.36
N GLY A 281 -5.18 9.63 -15.53
CA GLY A 281 -5.33 11.04 -15.82
C GLY A 281 -4.44 11.52 -16.97
N ALA A 282 -3.18 11.08 -17.01
CA ALA A 282 -2.24 11.46 -18.09
C ALA A 282 -2.67 10.94 -19.47
N LEU A 283 -3.30 9.75 -19.52
CA LEU A 283 -3.77 9.11 -20.74
C LEU A 283 -5.21 9.47 -21.09
N GLY A 284 -5.97 10.01 -20.13
CA GLY A 284 -7.40 10.33 -20.29
C GLY A 284 -8.29 9.10 -20.37
N ILE A 285 -7.96 8.04 -19.62
CA ILE A 285 -8.70 6.76 -19.63
C ILE A 285 -9.53 6.58 -18.36
N ASP A 286 -10.72 6.01 -18.52
CA ASP A 286 -11.58 5.59 -17.41
C ASP A 286 -11.31 4.12 -17.06
N LEU A 287 -11.11 3.83 -15.78
CA LEU A 287 -10.85 2.49 -15.24
C LEU A 287 -11.99 1.94 -14.37
N SER A 288 -13.16 2.60 -14.38
CA SER A 288 -14.29 2.23 -13.51
C SER A 288 -14.74 0.78 -13.68
N ALA A 289 -14.67 0.23 -14.90
CA ALA A 289 -15.05 -1.16 -15.19
C ALA A 289 -14.02 -2.20 -14.71
N GLU A 290 -12.78 -1.78 -14.48
CA GLU A 290 -11.67 -2.64 -14.05
C GLU A 290 -11.35 -2.48 -12.56
N LYS A 291 -12.16 -1.71 -11.81
CA LYS A 291 -11.93 -1.38 -10.39
C LYS A 291 -11.64 -2.64 -9.56
N GLY A 292 -10.49 -2.65 -8.89
CA GLY A 292 -10.02 -3.75 -8.03
C GLY A 292 -9.38 -4.94 -8.78
N ASP A 293 -9.40 -4.95 -10.12
CA ASP A 293 -8.77 -5.98 -10.95
C ASP A 293 -7.48 -5.43 -11.57
N PHE A 294 -6.39 -5.47 -10.79
CA PHE A 294 -5.08 -4.94 -11.20
C PHE A 294 -4.55 -5.55 -12.51
N GLN A 295 -4.92 -6.78 -12.84
CA GLN A 295 -4.53 -7.42 -14.09
C GLN A 295 -5.26 -6.82 -15.29
N LYS A 296 -6.55 -6.52 -15.17
CA LYS A 296 -7.28 -5.79 -16.22
C LYS A 296 -6.86 -4.34 -16.31
N ILE A 297 -6.64 -3.68 -15.17
CA ILE A 297 -6.10 -2.32 -15.11
C ILE A 297 -4.77 -2.26 -15.87
N LEU A 298 -3.82 -3.12 -15.54
CA LEU A 298 -2.49 -3.14 -16.16
C LEU A 298 -2.58 -3.31 -17.68
N LYS A 299 -3.42 -4.24 -18.17
CA LYS A 299 -3.64 -4.46 -19.61
C LYS A 299 -4.24 -3.25 -20.31
N LYS A 300 -5.21 -2.58 -19.70
CA LYS A 300 -5.87 -1.39 -20.27
C LYS A 300 -4.93 -0.19 -20.31
N VAL A 301 -4.17 0.02 -19.24
CA VAL A 301 -3.12 1.04 -19.17
C VAL A 301 -2.05 0.75 -20.22
N GLU A 302 -1.58 -0.50 -20.34
CA GLU A 302 -0.59 -0.88 -21.36
C GLU A 302 -1.05 -0.56 -22.78
N ALA A 303 -2.30 -0.91 -23.12
CA ALA A 303 -2.87 -0.61 -24.43
C ALA A 303 -2.85 0.89 -24.72
N ALA A 304 -3.27 1.72 -23.75
CA ALA A 304 -3.28 3.17 -23.88
C ALA A 304 -1.86 3.78 -23.95
N VAL A 305 -0.91 3.25 -23.19
CA VAL A 305 0.51 3.64 -23.26
C VAL A 305 1.08 3.35 -24.65
N ILE A 306 0.81 2.16 -25.20
CA ILE A 306 1.27 1.77 -26.54
C ILE A 306 0.63 2.66 -27.61
N GLU A 307 -0.67 2.94 -27.52
CA GLU A 307 -1.39 3.83 -28.44
C GLU A 307 -0.81 5.26 -28.44
N LYS A 308 -0.38 5.75 -27.28
CA LYS A 308 0.31 7.04 -27.14
C LYS A 308 1.80 7.01 -27.51
N GLY A 309 2.31 5.91 -28.07
CA GLY A 309 3.70 5.77 -28.50
C GLY A 309 4.70 5.54 -27.37
N GLY A 310 4.24 5.14 -26.18
CA GLY A 310 5.06 4.89 -25.00
C GLY A 310 5.67 3.49 -24.91
N LYS A 311 5.48 2.63 -25.93
CA LYS A 311 6.00 1.26 -25.94
C LYS A 311 7.50 1.23 -25.61
N GLY A 312 7.87 0.47 -24.58
CA GLY A 312 9.25 0.27 -24.17
C GLY A 312 9.92 1.48 -23.51
N ARG A 313 9.17 2.53 -23.18
CA ARG A 313 9.69 3.77 -22.54
C ARG A 313 9.05 4.10 -21.20
N PHE A 314 7.92 3.47 -20.94
CA PHE A 314 7.11 3.66 -19.74
C PHE A 314 7.00 2.34 -19.00
N GLY A 315 7.08 2.40 -17.68
CA GLY A 315 6.96 1.24 -16.81
C GLY A 315 6.19 1.56 -15.54
N THR A 316 5.93 0.49 -14.80
CA THR A 316 5.21 0.52 -13.53
C THR A 316 5.49 -0.76 -12.76
N TRP A 317 4.79 -0.95 -11.66
CA TRP A 317 4.59 -2.24 -11.03
C TRP A 317 3.20 -2.77 -11.38
N ALA A 318 3.07 -4.08 -11.57
CA ALA A 318 1.80 -4.71 -11.95
C ALA A 318 0.67 -4.59 -10.91
N TYR A 319 1.03 -4.29 -9.67
CA TYR A 319 0.14 -4.12 -8.53
C TYR A 319 0.53 -2.83 -7.82
N SER A 320 -0.46 -2.15 -7.24
CA SER A 320 -0.20 -0.97 -6.45
C SER A 320 0.48 -1.32 -5.14
N LEU A 321 1.64 -0.72 -4.88
CA LEU A 321 2.31 -0.84 -3.59
C LEU A 321 1.44 -0.28 -2.45
N GLY A 322 0.93 0.95 -2.61
CA GLY A 322 0.12 1.64 -1.61
C GLY A 322 -1.13 0.86 -1.19
N PHE A 323 -1.89 0.37 -2.18
CA PHE A 323 -3.03 -0.52 -1.94
C PHE A 323 -2.62 -1.78 -1.17
N THR A 324 -1.53 -2.41 -1.62
CA THR A 324 -1.06 -3.69 -1.06
C THR A 324 -0.57 -3.52 0.36
N VAL A 325 0.10 -2.42 0.71
CA VAL A 325 0.55 -2.15 2.07
C VAL A 325 -0.63 -1.92 3.01
N SER A 326 -1.59 -1.06 2.63
CA SER A 326 -2.81 -0.85 3.42
C SER A 326 -3.58 -2.15 3.66
N ALA A 327 -3.94 -2.86 2.58
CA ALA A 327 -4.75 -4.07 2.67
C ALA A 327 -3.96 -5.24 3.29
N GLY A 328 -2.69 -5.38 2.94
CA GLY A 328 -1.81 -6.45 3.41
C GLY A 328 -1.49 -6.34 4.91
N LEU A 329 -1.20 -5.14 5.42
CA LEU A 329 -0.98 -4.94 6.86
C LEU A 329 -2.27 -5.14 7.67
N GLY A 330 -3.41 -4.68 7.17
CA GLY A 330 -4.71 -4.94 7.81
C GLY A 330 -5.05 -6.43 7.84
N GLU A 331 -4.80 -7.15 6.74
CA GLU A 331 -4.96 -8.61 6.68
C GLU A 331 -4.01 -9.31 7.64
N TYR A 332 -2.74 -8.89 7.69
CA TYR A 332 -1.75 -9.48 8.59
C TYR A 332 -2.14 -9.29 10.06
N ALA A 333 -2.62 -8.10 10.43
CA ALA A 333 -3.13 -7.82 11.77
C ALA A 333 -4.30 -8.74 12.13
N ARG A 334 -5.30 -8.84 11.25
CA ARG A 334 -6.45 -9.75 11.43
C ARG A 334 -5.99 -11.19 11.64
N ARG A 335 -5.11 -11.70 10.77
CA ARG A 335 -4.57 -13.06 10.86
C ARG A 335 -3.81 -13.30 12.17
N ILE A 336 -3.07 -12.32 12.68
CA ILE A 336 -2.40 -12.45 13.99
C ILE A 336 -3.43 -12.52 15.12
N ILE A 337 -4.43 -11.63 15.11
CA ILE A 337 -5.48 -11.59 16.15
C ILE A 337 -6.27 -12.91 16.17
N ASP A 338 -6.55 -13.48 15.00
CA ASP A 338 -7.27 -14.74 14.84
C ASP A 338 -6.39 -15.99 15.07
N GLY A 339 -5.09 -15.83 15.31
CA GLY A 339 -4.14 -16.94 15.52
C GLY A 339 -3.72 -17.69 14.25
N GLU A 340 -4.02 -17.14 13.08
CA GLU A 340 -3.69 -17.66 11.74
C GLU A 340 -2.28 -17.22 11.27
N ALA A 341 -1.69 -16.21 11.91
CA ALA A 341 -0.36 -15.70 11.63
C ALA A 341 0.41 -15.40 12.93
N LYS A 342 1.71 -15.12 12.78
CA LYS A 342 2.62 -14.86 13.90
C LYS A 342 3.36 -13.57 13.63
N LEU A 343 3.35 -12.66 14.59
CA LEU A 343 4.10 -11.41 14.53
C LEU A 343 5.59 -11.66 14.24
N HIS A 344 6.20 -10.79 13.43
CA HIS A 344 7.57 -10.89 12.90
C HIS A 344 7.87 -12.11 12.01
N ASN A 345 6.85 -12.87 11.57
CA ASN A 345 7.05 -13.92 10.57
C ASN A 345 6.88 -13.34 9.16
N MET A 346 7.99 -13.19 8.44
CA MET A 346 7.99 -12.62 7.09
C MET A 346 7.18 -13.44 6.08
N ALA A 347 7.15 -14.77 6.20
CA ALA A 347 6.35 -15.60 5.30
C ALA A 347 4.85 -15.32 5.49
N HIS A 348 4.39 -15.20 6.73
CA HIS A 348 3.00 -14.86 7.02
C HIS A 348 2.63 -13.44 6.56
N LEU A 349 3.56 -12.48 6.69
CA LEU A 349 3.39 -11.14 6.11
C LEU A 349 3.27 -11.22 4.58
N SER A 350 4.18 -11.92 3.91
CA SER A 350 4.16 -12.09 2.45
C SER A 350 2.88 -12.78 1.98
N GLU A 351 2.36 -13.75 2.71
CA GLU A 351 1.07 -14.38 2.40
C GLU A 351 -0.11 -13.39 2.51
N ALA A 352 -0.10 -12.52 3.52
CA ALA A 352 -1.12 -11.48 3.69
C ALA A 352 -1.09 -10.47 2.52
N PHE A 353 0.10 -10.08 2.06
CA PHE A 353 0.29 -9.23 0.88
C PHE A 353 -0.08 -9.96 -0.42
N GLY A 354 0.27 -11.25 -0.52
CA GLY A 354 -0.01 -12.11 -1.67
C GLY A 354 -1.50 -12.32 -1.93
N LYS A 355 -2.36 -12.22 -0.91
CA LYS A 355 -3.82 -12.24 -1.06
C LYS A 355 -4.33 -11.17 -2.04
N PHE A 356 -3.69 -10.01 -2.05
CA PHE A 356 -4.06 -8.85 -2.87
C PHE A 356 -3.24 -8.74 -4.16
N THR A 357 -2.21 -9.57 -4.29
CA THR A 357 -1.27 -9.53 -5.41
C THR A 357 -1.08 -10.94 -6.02
N PRO A 358 -2.16 -11.61 -6.48
CA PRO A 358 -2.10 -13.01 -6.87
C PRO A 358 -1.17 -13.22 -8.07
N GLY A 359 -0.07 -13.95 -7.86
CA GLY A 359 0.95 -14.21 -8.88
C GLY A 359 2.07 -13.17 -8.94
N ALA A 360 2.04 -12.15 -8.09
CA ALA A 360 3.18 -11.25 -7.93
C ALA A 360 4.37 -11.99 -7.31
N LYS A 361 5.58 -11.63 -7.76
CA LYS A 361 6.83 -12.08 -7.15
C LYS A 361 7.42 -10.92 -6.38
N TRP A 362 7.13 -10.87 -5.09
CA TRP A 362 7.73 -9.93 -4.17
C TRP A 362 9.05 -10.48 -3.65
N LEU A 363 10.10 -9.65 -3.68
CA LEU A 363 11.27 -9.85 -2.83
C LEU A 363 11.05 -9.06 -1.55
N SER A 364 11.32 -9.70 -0.41
CA SER A 364 11.30 -9.03 0.89
C SER A 364 12.57 -9.31 1.67
N ALA A 365 13.06 -8.30 2.36
CA ALA A 365 14.22 -8.37 3.23
C ALA A 365 13.95 -7.58 4.51
N ALA A 366 14.71 -7.88 5.56
CA ALA A 366 14.71 -7.00 6.73
C ALA A 366 15.57 -5.77 6.44
N TYR A 367 15.16 -4.60 6.91
CA TYR A 367 16.02 -3.41 6.90
C TYR A 367 17.31 -3.69 7.69
N ILE A 368 18.44 -3.20 7.17
CA ILE A 368 19.72 -3.20 7.85
C ILE A 368 20.22 -1.76 7.86
N ASP A 369 20.45 -1.22 9.04
CA ASP A 369 20.96 0.13 9.18
C ASP A 369 22.44 0.19 8.81
N ALA A 370 22.78 0.94 7.76
CA ALA A 370 24.15 1.02 7.23
C ALA A 370 25.14 1.67 8.22
N SER A 371 24.66 2.46 9.18
CA SER A 371 25.52 3.12 10.17
C SER A 371 25.96 2.18 11.29
N THR A 372 25.06 1.30 11.72
CA THR A 372 25.24 0.42 12.89
C THR A 372 25.43 -1.05 12.53
N GLY A 373 25.05 -1.47 11.31
CA GLY A 373 24.97 -2.86 10.88
C GLY A 373 23.84 -3.64 11.53
N VAL A 374 22.95 -2.98 12.29
CA VAL A 374 21.86 -3.64 12.99
C VAL A 374 20.77 -4.02 11.99
N ARG A 375 20.46 -5.33 11.96
CA ARG A 375 19.31 -5.86 11.24
C ARG A 375 18.04 -5.63 12.06
N SER A 376 17.08 -4.90 11.48
CA SER A 376 15.77 -4.67 12.08
C SER A 376 15.02 -5.99 12.28
N LYS A 377 14.27 -6.08 13.37
CA LYS A 377 13.45 -7.25 13.71
C LYS A 377 12.02 -7.15 13.16
N ASN A 378 11.58 -5.94 12.88
CA ASN A 378 10.20 -5.60 12.58
C ASN A 378 10.03 -4.72 11.35
N HIS A 379 11.10 -4.30 10.65
CA HIS A 379 10.99 -3.55 9.40
C HIS A 379 11.27 -4.43 8.18
N ALA A 380 10.22 -4.72 7.42
CA ALA A 380 10.30 -5.38 6.13
C ALA A 380 10.42 -4.34 5.01
N LEU A 381 11.43 -4.52 4.18
CA LEU A 381 11.61 -3.86 2.90
C LEU A 381 11.10 -4.78 1.80
N MET A 382 10.34 -4.25 0.84
CA MET A 382 9.80 -5.04 -0.25
C MET A 382 9.81 -4.34 -1.59
N PHE A 383 9.98 -5.12 -2.65
CA PHE A 383 9.82 -4.64 -4.02
C PHE A 383 9.50 -5.80 -4.95
N MET A 384 9.11 -5.49 -6.18
CA MET A 384 8.90 -6.50 -7.21
C MET A 384 9.50 -6.09 -8.55
N ASP A 385 9.36 -6.97 -9.54
CA ASP A 385 9.83 -6.74 -10.90
C ASP A 385 9.12 -5.57 -11.56
N THR A 386 9.89 -4.68 -12.18
CA THR A 386 9.37 -3.54 -12.94
C THR A 386 8.74 -4.04 -14.24
N TYR A 387 7.48 -3.72 -14.48
CA TYR A 387 6.77 -4.03 -15.72
C TYR A 387 6.94 -2.87 -16.71
N VAL A 388 7.64 -3.12 -17.83
CA VAL A 388 7.80 -2.14 -18.91
C VAL A 388 6.71 -2.37 -19.96
N PHE A 389 5.90 -1.36 -20.22
CA PHE A 389 4.77 -1.45 -21.13
C PHE A 389 5.19 -1.84 -22.55
N GLY A 390 4.59 -2.92 -23.06
CA GLY A 390 4.90 -3.49 -24.37
C GLY A 390 6.24 -4.23 -24.45
N GLN A 391 6.89 -4.50 -23.32
CA GLN A 391 8.06 -5.40 -23.20
C GLN A 391 7.86 -6.50 -22.15
N GLY A 392 7.14 -6.23 -21.06
CA GLY A 392 6.92 -7.16 -19.95
C GLY A 392 7.80 -6.87 -18.73
N TYR A 393 7.97 -7.88 -17.87
CA TYR A 393 8.74 -7.73 -16.63
C TYR A 393 10.24 -7.70 -16.88
N LEU A 394 10.91 -6.69 -16.33
CA LEU A 394 12.34 -6.70 -16.10
C LEU A 394 12.62 -7.47 -14.80
N PRO A 395 13.63 -8.37 -14.77
CA PRO A 395 13.93 -9.21 -13.60
C PRO A 395 14.67 -8.43 -12.50
N SER A 396 14.07 -7.33 -12.00
CA SER A 396 14.63 -6.46 -10.95
C SER A 396 14.91 -7.23 -9.66
N THR A 397 14.03 -8.16 -9.28
CA THR A 397 14.16 -8.99 -8.07
C THR A 397 15.23 -10.07 -8.18
N GLN A 398 15.77 -10.32 -9.37
CA GLN A 398 16.84 -11.29 -9.62
C GLN A 398 18.20 -10.60 -9.81
N GLN A 399 18.26 -9.26 -9.72
CA GLN A 399 19.53 -8.57 -9.84
C GLN A 399 20.39 -8.81 -8.60
N GLU A 400 21.66 -9.17 -8.84
CA GLU A 400 22.68 -9.16 -7.79
C GLU A 400 23.11 -7.72 -7.53
N ILE A 401 22.71 -7.19 -6.39
CA ILE A 401 23.01 -5.81 -6.00
C ILE A 401 24.34 -5.80 -5.26
N ASN A 402 25.29 -4.99 -5.74
CA ASN A 402 26.61 -4.90 -5.14
C ASN A 402 26.50 -4.43 -3.67
N GLU A 403 27.24 -5.08 -2.78
CA GLU A 403 27.26 -4.79 -1.35
C GLU A 403 27.56 -3.32 -1.03
N LYS A 404 28.28 -2.61 -1.91
CA LYS A 404 28.58 -1.18 -1.73
C LYS A 404 27.33 -0.33 -1.55
N TYR A 405 26.22 -0.64 -2.23
CA TYR A 405 24.99 0.14 -2.13
C TYR A 405 24.30 -0.01 -0.76
N TYR A 406 24.37 -1.19 -0.16
CA TYR A 406 23.89 -1.44 1.20
C TYR A 406 24.72 -0.74 2.28
N ASN A 407 25.95 -0.34 1.94
CA ASN A 407 26.88 0.35 2.83
C ASN A 407 26.89 1.88 2.65
N ILE A 408 26.11 2.43 1.70
CA ILE A 408 25.95 3.88 1.57
C ILE A 408 25.19 4.39 2.78
N LYS A 409 25.73 5.45 3.40
CA LYS A 409 25.14 6.10 4.56
C LYS A 409 24.43 7.35 4.13
N PHE A 410 23.26 7.57 4.69
CA PHE A 410 22.53 8.81 4.47
C PHE A 410 23.36 10.00 4.96
N SER A 411 23.52 11.02 4.10
CA SER A 411 24.14 12.29 4.47
C SER A 411 23.30 13.44 3.93
N ASN A 412 22.87 14.32 4.84
CA ASN A 412 22.15 15.56 4.50
C ASN A 412 23.06 16.58 3.82
#